data_AF-A0A3Q9HPU5-F1
#
_entry.id   AF-A0A3Q9HPU5-F1
#
_cell.length_a   1.000
_cell.length_b   1.000
_cell.length_c   1.000
_cell.angle_alpha   90.00
_cell.angle_beta   90.00
_cell.angle_gamma   90.00
#
_symmetry.space_group_name_H-M   'P 1'
#
loop_
_entity.id
_entity.type
_entity.pdbx_description
1 polymer ?
#
loop_
_entity_poly.entity_id
_entity_poly.type
_entity_poly.pdbx_seq_one_letter_code
_entity_poly.pdbx_strand_id
1 'polypeptide(L)'
;MKIFYYCYGSAHSSVLAAALHTGMLSIDRLPSIQEIVNLPHYDKTENSEIGTPFFYGYDEMDNEVYIIGMGAGKEVVLNSIKSLLKDCGIPGTSYVFINTLSKVNWWTRIGGFLSRALGLVSLGRPLTVYGLKKTYFEFVKMVVKAKRDIKYFQS
;
A
#
# COMPACT_ATOMS: atom_id res chain seq x y z
N MET A 1 -8.40 10.95 10.01
CA MET A 1 -7.90 11.29 8.66
C MET A 1 -8.02 10.06 7.75
N LYS A 2 -8.08 10.20 6.43
CA LYS A 2 -8.03 9.07 5.48
C LYS A 2 -6.64 8.91 4.86
N ILE A 3 -6.02 7.75 5.01
CA ILE A 3 -4.63 7.49 4.60
C ILE A 3 -4.64 6.44 3.50
N PHE A 4 -4.21 6.81 2.29
CA PHE A 4 -4.23 5.94 1.12
C PHE A 4 -2.81 5.51 0.74
N TYR A 5 -2.45 4.26 0.99
CA TYR A 5 -1.23 3.66 0.43
C TYR A 5 -1.50 3.18 -0.97
N TYR A 6 -0.75 3.70 -1.95
CA TYR A 6 -0.97 3.33 -3.34
C TYR A 6 0.22 2.59 -3.94
N CYS A 7 -0.11 1.63 -4.80
CA CYS A 7 0.86 0.95 -5.67
C CYS A 7 0.27 0.75 -7.07
N TYR A 8 0.86 -0.14 -7.87
CA TYR A 8 0.35 -0.43 -9.22
C TYR A 8 -0.99 -1.17 -9.14
N GLY A 9 -1.03 -2.34 -8.50
CA GLY A 9 -2.20 -3.24 -8.53
C GLY A 9 -2.90 -3.43 -7.18
N SER A 10 -2.62 -2.61 -6.17
CA SER A 10 -3.10 -2.78 -4.78
C SER A 10 -2.74 -4.10 -4.08
N ALA A 11 -1.87 -4.93 -4.65
CA ALA A 11 -1.75 -6.32 -4.21
C ALA A 11 -0.59 -6.61 -3.23
N HIS A 12 0.48 -5.80 -3.24
CA HIS A 12 1.73 -6.17 -2.55
C HIS A 12 2.32 -5.06 -1.68
N SER A 13 2.85 -4.00 -2.29
CA SER A 13 3.59 -2.97 -1.53
C SER A 13 2.69 -2.01 -0.77
N SER A 14 1.51 -1.68 -1.31
CA SER A 14 0.47 -0.93 -0.58
C SER A 14 -0.07 -1.73 0.59
N VAL A 15 -0.31 -3.04 0.39
CA VAL A 15 -0.73 -3.98 1.44
C VAL A 15 0.30 -4.04 2.56
N LEU A 16 1.58 -4.23 2.23
CA LEU A 16 2.65 -4.28 3.23
C LEU A 16 2.75 -2.98 4.04
N ALA A 17 2.67 -1.83 3.35
CA ALA A 17 2.72 -0.53 4.01
C ALA A 17 1.52 -0.27 4.92
N ALA A 18 0.31 -0.65 4.49
CA ALA A 18 -0.89 -0.55 5.30
C ALA A 18 -0.85 -1.48 6.52
N ALA A 19 -0.32 -2.70 6.37
CA ALA A 19 -0.11 -3.64 7.47
C ALA A 19 0.87 -3.10 8.52
N LEU A 20 1.98 -2.51 8.08
CA LEU A 20 2.92 -1.81 8.97
C LEU A 20 2.27 -0.62 9.66
N HIS A 21 1.45 0.15 8.93
CA HIS A 21 0.84 1.35 9.46
C HIS A 21 -0.24 1.05 10.50
N THR A 22 -1.02 0.00 10.30
CA THR A 22 -2.06 -0.46 11.23
C THR A 22 -1.51 -1.32 12.37
N GLY A 23 -0.20 -1.56 12.42
CA GLY A 23 0.44 -2.38 13.46
C GLY A 23 0.26 -3.89 13.30
N MET A 24 -0.34 -4.37 12.20
CA MET A 24 -0.44 -5.80 11.89
C MET A 24 0.93 -6.45 11.67
N LEU A 25 1.92 -5.68 11.19
CA LEU A 25 3.31 -6.10 11.09
C LEU A 25 4.22 -5.27 11.98
N SER A 26 5.21 -5.95 12.58
CA SER A 26 6.19 -5.35 13.49
C SER A 26 7.17 -4.43 12.75
N ILE A 27 7.46 -3.25 13.30
CA ILE A 27 8.49 -2.35 12.76
C ILE A 27 9.92 -2.81 13.11
N ASP A 28 10.08 -3.55 14.22
CA ASP A 28 11.40 -3.90 14.77
C ASP A 28 12.00 -5.22 14.27
N ARG A 29 11.24 -6.02 13.51
CA ARG A 29 11.72 -7.32 13.00
C ARG A 29 11.19 -7.62 11.61
N LEU A 30 11.88 -8.51 10.90
CA LEU A 30 11.38 -9.08 9.66
C LEU A 30 10.19 -10.02 9.94
N PRO A 31 9.14 -9.97 9.12
CA PRO A 31 8.03 -10.91 9.21
C PRO A 31 8.43 -12.27 8.61
N SER A 32 7.79 -13.32 9.09
CA SER A 32 7.77 -14.63 8.45
C SER A 32 7.06 -14.57 7.09
N ILE A 33 7.22 -15.61 6.28
CA ILE A 33 6.49 -15.74 5.02
C ILE A 33 4.98 -15.78 5.29
N GLN A 34 4.57 -16.57 6.28
CA GLN A 34 3.17 -16.72 6.70
C GLN A 34 2.53 -15.39 7.10
N GLU A 35 3.23 -14.57 7.87
CA GLU A 35 2.73 -13.24 8.26
C GLU A 35 2.44 -12.37 7.03
N ILE A 36 3.27 -12.41 5.97
CA ILE A 36 3.02 -11.63 4.74
C ILE A 36 1.86 -12.22 3.93
N VAL A 37 1.85 -13.53 3.68
CA VAL A 37 0.84 -14.14 2.79
C VAL A 37 -0.56 -14.15 3.39
N ASN A 38 -0.66 -14.08 4.72
CA ASN A 38 -1.93 -14.03 5.44
C ASN A 38 -2.46 -12.61 5.64
N LEU A 39 -1.72 -11.57 5.22
CA LEU A 39 -2.21 -10.20 5.31
C LEU A 39 -3.54 -10.03 4.55
N PRO A 40 -4.45 -9.18 5.07
CA PRO A 40 -5.61 -8.73 4.32
C PRO A 40 -5.21 -8.23 2.93
N HIS A 41 -6.00 -8.59 1.91
CA HIS A 41 -5.81 -8.21 0.50
C HIS A 41 -4.49 -8.64 -0.18
N TYR A 42 -3.58 -9.35 0.50
CA TYR A 42 -2.31 -9.72 -0.10
C TYR A 42 -2.47 -10.62 -1.33
N ASP A 43 -1.96 -10.15 -2.47
CA ASP A 43 -1.97 -10.87 -3.75
C ASP A 43 -3.39 -11.24 -4.24
N LYS A 44 -4.42 -10.54 -3.74
CA LYS A 44 -5.85 -10.85 -3.99
C LYS A 44 -6.52 -9.92 -5.00
N THR A 45 -6.11 -8.65 -5.08
CA THR A 45 -6.75 -7.64 -5.94
C THR A 45 -6.77 -8.07 -7.41
N GLU A 46 -7.95 -7.97 -8.02
CA GLU A 46 -8.17 -8.22 -9.44
C GLU A 46 -7.90 -6.97 -10.29
N ASN A 47 -7.61 -7.16 -11.57
CA ASN A 47 -7.29 -6.03 -12.47
C ASN A 47 -8.50 -5.09 -12.66
N SER A 48 -9.72 -5.61 -12.59
CA SER A 48 -10.98 -4.86 -12.62
C SER A 48 -11.14 -3.91 -11.43
N GLU A 49 -10.46 -4.19 -10.32
CA GLU A 49 -10.54 -3.41 -9.08
C GLU A 49 -9.49 -2.29 -9.01
N ILE A 50 -8.58 -2.20 -9.98
CA ILE A 50 -7.61 -1.09 -10.06
C ILE A 50 -8.40 0.24 -10.13
N GLY A 51 -7.99 1.20 -9.30
CA GLY A 51 -8.70 2.47 -9.09
C GLY A 51 -9.66 2.46 -7.90
N THR A 52 -9.94 1.30 -7.30
CA THR A 52 -10.84 1.18 -6.14
C THR A 52 -10.05 1.20 -4.83
N PRO A 53 -10.33 2.14 -3.90
CA PRO A 53 -9.77 2.09 -2.56
C PRO A 53 -10.41 0.96 -1.74
N PHE A 54 -9.58 0.15 -1.08
CA PHE A 54 -10.03 -0.85 -0.10
C PHE A 54 -9.69 -0.39 1.30
N PHE A 55 -10.68 -0.39 2.19
CA PHE A 55 -10.46 -0.15 3.61
C PHE A 55 -9.61 -1.29 4.19
N TYR A 56 -8.54 -0.92 4.89
CA TYR A 56 -7.57 -1.85 5.46
C TYR A 56 -7.72 -1.98 6.98
N GLY A 57 -7.99 -0.87 7.67
CA GLY A 57 -8.12 -0.83 9.12
C GLY A 57 -7.89 0.57 9.69
N TYR A 58 -7.83 0.65 11.02
CA TYR A 58 -7.51 1.88 11.74
C TYR A 58 -6.06 1.87 12.22
N ASP A 59 -5.44 3.05 12.33
CA ASP A 59 -4.18 3.24 13.05
C ASP A 59 -4.42 3.58 14.54
N GLU A 60 -3.35 3.80 15.30
CA GLU A 60 -3.39 4.15 16.73
C GLU A 60 -4.02 5.52 17.06
N MET A 61 -4.32 6.33 16.05
CA MET A 61 -4.95 7.66 16.16
C MET A 61 -6.36 7.66 15.54
N ASP A 62 -6.98 6.50 15.36
CA ASP A 62 -8.28 6.30 14.70
C ASP A 62 -8.35 6.85 13.27
N ASN A 63 -7.20 6.95 12.58
CA ASN A 63 -7.19 7.26 11.16
C ASN A 63 -7.56 6.03 10.34
N GLU A 64 -8.37 6.22 9.29
CA GLU A 64 -8.75 5.17 8.37
C GLU A 64 -7.63 4.93 7.36
N VAL A 65 -7.16 3.70 7.27
CA VAL A 65 -6.09 3.29 6.34
C VAL A 65 -6.71 2.53 5.18
N TYR A 66 -6.31 2.88 3.97
CA TYR A 66 -6.76 2.30 2.71
C TYR A 66 -5.59 1.88 1.84
N ILE A 67 -5.82 0.89 0.98
CA ILE A 67 -4.94 0.52 -0.12
C ILE A 67 -5.61 0.81 -1.47
N ILE A 68 -4.84 1.22 -2.47
CA ILE A 68 -5.35 1.44 -3.83
C ILE A 68 -4.31 1.07 -4.90
N GLY A 69 -4.78 0.45 -5.98
CA GLY A 69 -4.00 0.23 -7.20
C GLY A 69 -4.25 1.38 -8.17
N MET A 70 -3.22 2.01 -8.69
CA MET A 70 -3.35 3.13 -9.64
C MET A 70 -2.89 2.80 -11.07
N GLY A 71 -2.44 1.57 -11.31
CA GLY A 71 -1.92 1.13 -12.61
C GLY A 71 -0.77 2.01 -13.12
N ALA A 72 -0.68 2.14 -14.44
CA ALA A 72 0.31 3.00 -15.09
C ALA A 72 -0.02 4.51 -14.98
N GLY A 73 -1.30 4.84 -14.79
CA GLY A 73 -1.81 6.21 -14.80
C GLY A 73 -1.75 6.94 -13.45
N LYS A 74 -0.83 6.57 -12.55
CA LYS A 74 -0.82 7.05 -11.14
C LYS A 74 -0.93 8.57 -10.96
N GLU A 75 -0.26 9.36 -11.80
CA GLU A 75 -0.29 10.83 -11.69
C GLU A 75 -1.65 11.38 -12.13
N VAL A 76 -2.21 10.84 -13.23
CA VAL A 76 -3.54 11.21 -13.71
C VAL A 76 -4.59 10.85 -12.67
N VAL A 77 -4.56 9.61 -12.16
CA VAL A 77 -5.49 9.14 -11.11
C VAL A 77 -5.40 10.02 -9.86
N LEU A 78 -4.19 10.28 -9.36
CA LEU A 78 -3.99 11.10 -8.17
C LEU A 78 -4.50 12.53 -8.37
N ASN A 79 -4.23 13.14 -9.53
CA ASN A 79 -4.69 14.48 -9.85
C ASN A 79 -6.22 14.53 -10.00
N SER A 80 -6.82 13.55 -10.66
CA SER A 80 -8.28 13.44 -10.81
C SER A 80 -8.97 13.31 -9.45
N ILE A 81 -8.49 12.44 -8.56
CA ILE A 81 -9.08 12.25 -7.23
C ILE A 81 -8.94 13.54 -6.40
N LYS A 82 -7.75 14.16 -6.39
CA LYS A 82 -7.53 15.41 -5.65
C LYS A 82 -8.39 16.55 -6.17
N SER A 83 -8.53 16.68 -7.49
CA SER A 83 -9.40 17.70 -8.11
C SER A 83 -10.86 17.48 -7.69
N LEU A 84 -11.36 16.25 -7.82
CA LEU A 84 -12.73 15.92 -7.45
C LEU A 84 -13.00 16.17 -5.95
N LEU A 85 -12.11 15.74 -5.07
CA LEU A 85 -12.26 15.98 -3.63
C LEU A 85 -12.28 17.48 -3.29
N LYS A 86 -11.44 18.28 -3.95
CA LYS A 86 -11.45 19.73 -3.81
C LYS A 86 -12.78 20.33 -4.29
N ASP A 87 -13.29 19.89 -5.43
CA ASP A 87 -14.56 20.36 -5.99
C ASP A 87 -15.75 19.98 -5.10
N CYS A 88 -15.67 18.84 -4.41
CA CYS A 88 -16.62 18.42 -3.38
C CYS A 88 -16.44 19.14 -2.02
N GLY A 89 -15.52 20.11 -1.91
CA GLY A 89 -15.26 20.85 -0.66
C GLY A 89 -14.55 20.03 0.43
N ILE A 90 -13.95 18.90 0.09
CA ILE A 90 -13.21 18.07 1.05
C ILE A 90 -11.85 18.72 1.34
N PRO A 91 -11.53 19.05 2.60
CA PRO A 91 -10.27 19.68 2.94
C PRO A 91 -9.07 18.80 2.58
N GLY A 92 -8.04 19.38 1.95
CA GLY A 92 -6.81 18.66 1.62
C GLY A 92 -6.01 18.13 2.82
N THR A 93 -6.36 18.58 4.03
CA THR A 93 -5.82 18.08 5.31
C THR A 93 -6.57 16.85 5.83
N SER A 94 -7.70 16.46 5.23
CA SER A 94 -8.50 15.31 5.68
C SER A 94 -8.04 13.98 5.09
N TYR A 95 -7.15 14.01 4.09
CA TYR A 95 -6.64 12.82 3.41
C TYR A 95 -5.17 12.96 3.00
N VAL A 96 -4.48 11.81 2.87
CA VAL A 96 -3.11 11.74 2.36
C VAL A 96 -2.93 10.53 1.46
N PHE A 97 -2.14 10.68 0.39
CA PHE A 97 -1.78 9.61 -0.53
C PHE A 97 -0.28 9.33 -0.45
N ILE A 98 0.09 8.07 -0.20
CA ILE A 98 1.48 7.66 0.05
C ILE A 98 1.93 6.66 -1.01
N ASN A 99 2.96 7.03 -1.76
CA ASN A 99 3.50 6.22 -2.86
C ASN A 99 4.41 5.09 -2.35
N THR A 100 3.96 3.86 -2.49
CA THR A 100 4.76 2.69 -2.09
C THR A 100 5.68 2.17 -3.20
N LEU A 101 5.47 2.54 -4.47
CA LEU A 101 6.23 2.03 -5.62
C LEU A 101 7.71 2.42 -5.58
N SER A 102 8.04 3.52 -4.90
CA SER A 102 9.41 4.00 -4.73
C SER A 102 10.30 3.01 -3.98
N LYS A 103 9.72 2.07 -3.22
CA LYS A 103 10.44 1.09 -2.38
C LYS A 103 10.38 -0.35 -2.91
N VAL A 104 9.76 -0.55 -4.08
CA VAL A 104 9.59 -1.86 -4.71
C VAL A 104 10.82 -2.21 -5.53
N ASN A 105 11.37 -3.42 -5.31
CA ASN A 105 12.46 -3.96 -6.12
C ASN A 105 11.98 -4.86 -7.26
N TRP A 106 12.91 -5.30 -8.10
CA TRP A 106 12.60 -6.08 -9.30
C TRP A 106 11.99 -7.45 -8.98
N TRP A 107 12.34 -8.10 -7.86
CA TRP A 107 11.75 -9.39 -7.46
C TRP A 107 10.25 -9.26 -7.20
N THR A 108 9.85 -8.21 -6.48
CA THR A 108 8.42 -7.94 -6.25
C THR A 108 7.69 -7.61 -7.55
N ARG A 109 8.33 -6.89 -8.50
CA ARG A 109 7.74 -6.60 -9.81
C ARG A 109 7.52 -7.87 -10.64
N ILE A 110 8.55 -8.71 -10.77
CA ILE A 110 8.46 -9.97 -11.52
C ILE A 110 7.46 -10.90 -10.85
N GLY A 111 7.55 -11.06 -9.52
CA GLY A 111 6.60 -11.88 -8.78
C GLY A 111 5.16 -11.43 -8.96
N GLY A 112 4.91 -10.12 -8.89
CA GLY A 112 3.57 -9.56 -9.08
C GLY A 112 3.07 -9.72 -10.51
N PHE A 113 3.94 -9.61 -11.52
CA PHE A 113 3.58 -9.91 -12.91
C PHE A 113 3.20 -11.39 -13.08
N LEU A 114 4.01 -12.32 -12.54
CA LEU A 114 3.71 -13.75 -12.61
C LEU A 114 2.39 -14.08 -11.89
N SER A 115 2.18 -13.60 -10.66
CA SER A 115 0.97 -13.94 -9.91
C SER A 115 -0.28 -13.27 -10.46
N ARG A 116 -0.20 -11.97 -10.81
CA ARG A 116 -1.39 -11.17 -11.15
C ARG A 116 -1.67 -10.98 -12.62
N ALA A 117 -0.64 -10.91 -13.47
CA ALA A 117 -0.85 -10.78 -14.91
C ALA A 117 -0.98 -12.15 -15.59
N LEU A 118 -0.18 -13.12 -15.17
CA LEU A 118 -0.17 -14.47 -15.78
C LEU A 118 -0.95 -15.53 -14.98
N GLY A 119 -1.45 -15.21 -13.79
CA GLY A 119 -2.16 -16.17 -12.93
C GLY A 119 -1.27 -17.26 -12.32
N LEU A 120 0.05 -17.15 -12.46
CA LEU A 120 1.04 -18.12 -11.95
C LEU A 120 1.34 -17.87 -10.46
N VAL A 121 0.30 -17.97 -9.62
CA VAL A 121 0.36 -17.60 -8.19
C VAL A 121 1.44 -18.36 -7.42
N SER A 122 1.61 -19.66 -7.68
CA SER A 122 2.61 -20.50 -6.99
C SER A 122 4.06 -20.10 -7.28
N LEU A 123 4.33 -19.46 -8.43
CA LEU A 123 5.64 -18.95 -8.80
C LEU A 123 5.82 -17.48 -8.43
N GLY A 124 4.76 -16.69 -8.60
CA GLY A 124 4.80 -15.25 -8.35
C GLY A 124 4.90 -14.93 -6.86
N ARG A 125 4.08 -15.58 -6.02
CA ARG A 125 3.98 -15.26 -4.59
C ARG A 125 5.28 -15.45 -3.80
N PRO A 126 6.05 -16.53 -3.99
CA PRO A 126 7.36 -16.65 -3.34
C PRO A 126 8.31 -15.50 -3.71
N LEU A 127 8.32 -15.06 -4.97
CA LEU A 127 9.15 -13.94 -5.43
C LEU A 127 8.68 -12.60 -4.86
N THR A 128 7.37 -12.36 -4.76
CA THR A 128 6.86 -11.14 -4.13
C THR A 128 7.23 -11.08 -2.66
N VAL A 129 7.06 -12.18 -1.92
CA VAL A 129 7.45 -12.26 -0.50
C VAL A 129 8.95 -12.03 -0.34
N TYR A 130 9.79 -12.70 -1.14
CA TYR A 130 11.24 -12.51 -1.11
C TYR A 130 11.62 -11.05 -1.35
N GLY A 131 11.04 -10.44 -2.39
CA GLY A 131 11.27 -9.03 -2.71
C GLY A 131 10.85 -8.09 -1.59
N LEU A 132 9.65 -8.28 -1.02
CA LEU A 132 9.15 -7.44 0.07
C LEU A 132 10.00 -7.55 1.33
N LYS A 133 10.46 -8.76 1.69
CA LYS A 133 11.37 -8.95 2.83
C LYS A 133 12.70 -8.23 2.61
N LYS A 134 13.23 -8.21 1.39
CA LYS A 134 14.50 -7.54 1.05
C LYS A 134 14.46 -6.02 1.24
N THR A 135 13.31 -5.38 1.02
CA THR A 135 13.13 -3.94 1.21
C THR A 135 12.27 -3.59 2.42
N TYR A 136 12.03 -4.54 3.33
CA TYR A 136 11.09 -4.39 4.44
C TYR A 136 11.36 -3.16 5.31
N PHE A 137 12.60 -2.98 5.76
CA PHE A 137 12.96 -1.83 6.61
C PHE A 137 12.90 -0.48 5.86
N GLU A 138 12.96 -0.49 4.53
CA GLU A 138 12.68 0.72 3.75
C GLU A 138 11.19 1.08 3.78
N PHE A 139 10.30 0.09 3.80
CA PHE A 139 8.87 0.30 4.06
C PHE A 139 8.63 0.78 5.50
N VAL A 140 9.32 0.20 6.49
CA VAL A 140 9.25 0.67 7.88
C VAL A 140 9.61 2.16 7.97
N LYS A 141 10.75 2.56 7.41
CA LYS A 141 11.18 3.98 7.39
C LYS A 141 10.14 4.89 6.73
N MET A 142 9.54 4.45 5.62
CA MET A 142 8.51 5.20 4.91
C MET A 142 7.24 5.38 5.77
N VAL A 143 6.76 4.31 6.40
CA VAL A 143 5.56 4.33 7.24
C VAL A 143 5.77 5.16 8.50
N VAL A 144 6.92 5.01 9.18
CA VAL A 144 7.27 5.81 10.36
C VAL A 144 7.33 7.30 10.01
N LYS A 145 7.95 7.65 8.87
CA LYS A 145 7.97 9.03 8.38
C LYS A 145 6.55 9.53 8.13
N ALA A 146 5.73 8.76 7.41
CA ALA A 146 4.36 9.15 7.09
C ALA A 146 3.53 9.39 8.36
N LYS A 147 3.60 8.50 9.36
CA LYS A 147 2.93 8.68 10.66
C LYS A 147 3.34 9.96 11.36
N ARG A 148 4.64 10.25 11.41
CA ARG A 148 5.16 11.48 12.01
C ARG A 148 4.63 12.72 11.30
N ASP A 149 4.64 12.72 9.97
CA ASP A 149 4.17 13.85 9.17
C ASP A 149 2.65 14.05 9.36
N ILE A 150 1.86 12.96 9.38
CA ILE A 150 0.41 12.98 9.64
C ILE A 150 0.10 13.55 11.04
N LYS A 151 0.81 13.08 12.07
CA LYS A 151 0.63 13.57 13.44
C LYS A 151 0.88 15.07 13.55
N TYR A 152 1.88 15.60 12.84
CA TYR A 152 2.15 17.04 12.79
C TYR A 152 1.02 17.85 12.14
N PHE A 153 0.30 17.29 11.17
CA PHE A 153 -0.86 17.96 10.56
C PHE A 153 -2.13 17.91 11.43
N GLN A 154 -2.18 17.03 12.44
CA GLN A 154 -3.31 16.85 13.33
C GLN A 154 -3.15 17.57 14.69
N SER A 155 -1.91 17.95 15.05
CA SER A 155 -1.58 18.76 16.22
C SER A 155 -1.75 20.25 15.96
#